data_AF-A0A7C1YAP9-F1
#
_entry.id   AF-A0A7C1YAP9-F1
#
_cell.length_a   1.000
_cell.length_b   1.000
_cell.length_c   1.000
_cell.angle_alpha   90.00
_cell.angle_beta   90.00
_cell.angle_gamma   90.00
#
_symmetry.space_group_name_H-M   'P 1'
#
loop_
_entity.id
_entity.type
_entity.pdbx_description
1 polymer ?
#
loop_
_entity_poly.entity_id
_entity_poly.type
_entity_poly.pdbx_seq_one_letter_code
_entity_poly.pdbx_strand_id
1 'polypeptide(L)'
;MPGAESFGVLRSGRPGGLGLRNSRGGHRGGRSDRPGRPFPHRVPGPGTDRGRVRGPSGRPDRQRADGHGHGWCRRHQGDGVHLVAGGGRSRRGSAPDHLPGPGELRLTVADRPLDADELDRLRESFDGWLNDLTGPDSAVLETGRDGADPSRWYVRVAGEERDYVAIWFILGQRHLRFEAWFLPPPRQGMESLMRFLMELNGRLWGLHFGVGDEEAIFVRGERPSRGLDAGAVDEVIGLVVATVERYFRAALSHGTW
;
A
#
# COMPACT_ATOMS: atom_id res chain seq x y z
N MET A 1 -28.83 19.83 -16.03
CA MET A 1 -27.42 20.25 -15.91
C MET A 1 -27.21 20.93 -14.56
N PRO A 2 -26.75 20.22 -13.52
CA PRO A 2 -26.10 20.84 -12.37
C PRO A 2 -24.58 20.82 -12.53
N GLY A 3 -23.96 21.94 -12.20
CA GLY A 3 -22.56 22.26 -12.50
C GLY A 3 -21.53 21.55 -11.63
N ALA A 4 -20.30 21.54 -12.13
CA ALA A 4 -19.11 21.13 -11.43
C ALA A 4 -18.89 22.01 -10.19
N GLU A 5 -19.05 21.44 -9.00
CA GLU A 5 -18.55 22.05 -7.77
C GLU A 5 -17.04 21.85 -7.69
N SER A 6 -16.34 22.97 -7.52
CA SER A 6 -14.90 23.02 -7.31
C SER A 6 -14.59 22.63 -5.87
N PHE A 7 -13.97 21.46 -5.67
CA PHE A 7 -13.40 21.13 -4.37
C PHE A 7 -12.13 21.93 -4.13
N GLY A 8 -12.09 22.61 -2.97
CA GLY A 8 -11.13 23.64 -2.62
C GLY A 8 -9.67 23.16 -2.56
N VAL A 9 -8.79 23.99 -3.11
CA VAL A 9 -7.33 23.91 -3.04
C VAL A 9 -6.86 24.14 -1.60
N LEU A 10 -5.99 23.27 -1.07
CA LEU A 10 -5.28 23.50 0.19
C LEU A 10 -3.76 23.57 -0.02
N ARG A 11 -3.21 24.75 0.31
CA ARG A 11 -1.78 25.11 0.30
C ARG A 11 -1.05 24.49 1.49
N SER A 12 0.18 24.04 1.26
CA SER A 12 1.11 23.65 2.33
C SER A 12 1.80 24.88 2.93
N GLY A 13 1.53 25.20 4.20
CA GLY A 13 2.29 26.18 4.99
C GLY A 13 3.43 25.53 5.76
N ARG A 14 4.62 26.13 5.73
CA ARG A 14 5.75 25.83 6.63
C ARG A 14 6.48 27.15 7.01
N PRO A 15 7.35 27.18 8.04
CA PRO A 15 7.08 27.90 9.28
C PRO A 15 8.02 29.09 9.51
N GLY A 16 7.59 30.08 10.30
CA GLY A 16 8.45 31.18 10.73
C GLY A 16 7.88 31.83 11.98
N GLY A 17 8.59 31.71 13.11
CA GLY A 17 8.17 32.25 14.39
C GLY A 17 8.47 33.75 14.55
N LEU A 18 7.79 34.35 15.51
CA LEU A 18 8.22 35.54 16.26
C LEU A 18 7.33 35.63 17.51
N GLY A 19 7.94 35.43 18.67
CA GLY A 19 7.28 35.68 19.96
C GLY A 19 7.20 37.17 20.26
N LEU A 20 6.35 37.55 21.23
CA LEU A 20 6.65 38.54 22.26
C LEU A 20 5.62 38.52 23.39
N ARG A 21 6.06 39.04 24.54
CA ARG A 21 5.64 38.78 25.93
C ARG A 21 4.31 39.41 26.41
N ASN A 22 3.71 38.67 27.34
CA ASN A 22 2.80 38.96 28.47
C ASN A 22 2.56 40.40 28.94
N SER A 23 1.35 40.62 29.51
CA SER A 23 1.16 41.30 30.81
C SER A 23 -0.18 40.93 31.51
N ARG A 24 -0.02 40.32 32.70
CA ARG A 24 -0.76 40.50 33.97
C ARG A 24 -2.30 40.25 34.06
N GLY A 25 -2.63 39.33 34.98
CA GLY A 25 -3.57 39.62 36.08
C GLY A 25 -4.77 38.68 36.24
N GLY A 26 -4.80 37.86 37.30
CA GLY A 26 -6.01 37.16 37.74
C GLY A 26 -5.74 36.01 38.71
N HIS A 27 -6.13 36.17 39.98
CA HIS A 27 -5.79 35.32 41.12
C HIS A 27 -6.63 34.03 41.28
N ARG A 28 -5.93 32.99 41.74
CA ARG A 28 -6.26 31.98 42.79
C ARG A 28 -7.67 31.38 42.88
N GLY A 29 -7.71 30.04 42.74
CA GLY A 29 -8.60 29.14 43.46
C GLY A 29 -8.09 27.70 43.33
N GLY A 30 -7.55 27.12 44.41
CA GLY A 30 -6.85 25.83 44.38
C GLY A 30 -7.70 24.62 44.74
N ARG A 31 -7.21 23.42 44.42
CA ARG A 31 -6.98 22.34 45.41
C ARG A 31 -6.25 21.12 44.82
N SER A 32 -5.38 20.61 45.69
CA SER A 32 -4.92 19.23 45.92
C SER A 32 -4.02 18.50 44.91
N ASP A 33 -2.78 18.35 45.40
CA ASP A 33 -1.80 17.29 45.17
C ASP A 33 -2.41 15.88 45.11
N ARG A 34 -1.97 15.08 44.12
CA ARG A 34 -1.51 13.70 44.30
C ARG A 34 -0.41 13.33 43.27
N PRO A 35 0.53 12.46 43.65
CA PRO A 35 1.87 12.39 43.05
C PRO A 35 1.97 11.48 41.82
N GLY A 36 3.04 11.71 41.06
CA GLY A 36 3.33 11.12 39.76
C GLY A 36 3.42 9.59 39.75
N ARG A 37 2.94 9.03 38.64
CA ARG A 37 3.22 7.65 38.21
C ARG A 37 4.41 7.68 37.26
N PRO A 38 5.53 7.01 37.56
CA PRO A 38 6.55 6.71 36.56
C PRO A 38 6.05 5.55 35.69
N PHE A 39 6.11 5.70 34.37
CA PHE A 39 6.04 4.60 33.42
C PHE A 39 7.38 3.86 33.41
N PRO A 40 7.45 2.54 33.71
CA PRO A 40 8.62 1.75 33.39
C PRO A 40 8.45 1.15 32.00
N HIS A 41 9.29 1.59 31.06
CA HIS A 41 9.66 0.80 29.90
C HIS A 41 10.59 -0.33 30.37
N ARG A 42 10.19 -1.59 30.25
CA ARG A 42 11.15 -2.71 30.23
C ARG A 42 10.59 -3.90 29.48
N VAL A 43 11.16 -4.14 28.30
CA VAL A 43 11.00 -5.37 27.52
C VAL A 43 11.76 -6.49 28.24
N PRO A 44 11.15 -7.67 28.49
CA PRO A 44 11.88 -8.82 29.03
C PRO A 44 12.87 -9.36 27.99
N GLY A 45 14.15 -9.42 28.34
CA GLY A 45 15.17 -10.15 27.58
C GLY A 45 15.07 -11.67 27.79
N PRO A 46 15.63 -12.48 26.88
CA PRO A 46 15.53 -13.93 26.96
C PRO A 46 16.41 -14.48 28.09
N GLY A 47 15.78 -14.99 29.15
CA GLY A 47 16.44 -15.74 30.20
C GLY A 47 16.72 -17.17 29.75
N THR A 48 17.97 -17.57 29.77
CA THR A 48 18.41 -18.96 29.65
C THR A 48 18.18 -19.66 30.99
N ASP A 49 17.27 -20.62 31.06
CA ASP A 49 17.21 -21.54 32.20
C ASP A 49 17.21 -23.00 31.70
N ARG A 50 18.26 -23.72 32.11
CA ARG A 50 18.49 -25.14 31.80
C ARG A 50 17.98 -25.96 32.99
N GLY A 51 16.67 -26.21 33.00
CA GLY A 51 16.02 -27.12 33.94
C GLY A 51 16.03 -28.57 33.45
N ARG A 52 16.91 -29.38 34.02
CA ARG A 52 17.10 -30.82 33.78
C ARG A 52 15.89 -31.63 34.29
N VAL A 53 15.13 -32.27 33.40
CA VAL A 53 14.03 -33.19 33.78
C VAL A 53 14.55 -34.64 33.88
N ARG A 54 14.41 -35.24 35.06
CA ARG A 54 14.61 -36.67 35.33
C ARG A 54 13.37 -37.45 34.88
N GLY A 55 13.59 -38.48 34.06
CA GLY A 55 12.53 -39.41 33.63
C GLY A 55 12.17 -40.43 34.71
N PRO A 56 10.95 -40.98 34.71
CA PRO A 56 10.59 -42.10 35.55
C PRO A 56 10.87 -43.43 34.86
N SER A 57 11.49 -44.32 35.62
CA SER A 57 11.67 -45.74 35.37
C SER A 57 10.38 -46.52 35.62
N GLY A 58 10.02 -47.43 34.74
CA GLY A 58 9.00 -48.45 35.01
C GLY A 58 8.65 -49.28 33.79
N ARG A 59 9.17 -50.50 33.71
CA ARG A 59 8.59 -51.61 32.92
C ARG A 59 7.46 -52.25 33.75
N PRO A 60 6.35 -52.66 33.11
CA PRO A 60 6.15 -54.09 32.81
C PRO A 60 5.58 -54.28 31.39
N ASP A 61 6.02 -55.24 30.59
CA ASP A 61 5.73 -56.68 30.57
C ASP A 61 4.75 -57.01 29.43
N ARG A 62 5.05 -58.12 28.74
CA ARG A 62 4.52 -58.50 27.43
C ARG A 62 3.17 -59.18 27.58
N GLN A 63 2.15 -58.72 26.86
CA GLN A 63 1.06 -59.57 26.40
C GLN A 63 0.66 -59.23 24.95
N ARG A 64 0.53 -60.29 24.16
CA ARG A 64 0.00 -60.30 22.79
C ARG A 64 -1.52 -60.16 22.84
N ALA A 65 -2.10 -59.38 21.94
CA ALA A 65 -3.44 -59.62 21.42
C ALA A 65 -3.57 -58.97 20.04
N ASP A 66 -4.06 -59.76 19.11
CA ASP A 66 -4.43 -59.43 17.73
C ASP A 66 -5.63 -58.47 17.68
N GLY A 67 -5.71 -57.63 16.67
CA GLY A 67 -6.93 -56.85 16.41
C GLY A 67 -6.73 -55.65 15.48
N HIS A 68 -7.36 -55.73 14.33
CA HIS A 68 -7.32 -54.79 13.21
C HIS A 68 -7.86 -53.39 13.53
N GLY A 69 -7.28 -52.33 12.91
CA GLY A 69 -7.98 -51.06 12.77
C GLY A 69 -7.18 -49.84 12.28
N HIS A 70 -7.31 -49.53 10.98
CA HIS A 70 -7.38 -48.19 10.36
C HIS A 70 -6.17 -47.22 10.52
N GLY A 71 -5.28 -47.23 9.52
CA GLY A 71 -4.21 -46.23 9.37
C GLY A 71 -4.67 -44.95 8.67
N TRP A 72 -4.61 -43.82 9.39
CA TRP A 72 -4.67 -42.46 8.84
C TRP A 72 -3.29 -41.79 8.87
N CYS A 73 -3.07 -40.92 7.88
CA CYS A 73 -2.10 -39.83 7.82
C CYS A 73 -0.60 -40.18 7.68
N ARG A 74 -0.18 -40.35 6.42
CA ARG A 74 1.21 -40.28 5.98
C ARG A 74 1.68 -38.81 6.03
N ARG A 75 2.57 -38.51 6.99
CA ARG A 75 3.21 -37.21 7.19
C ARG A 75 4.34 -37.07 6.15
N HIS A 76 4.22 -36.10 5.23
CA HIS A 76 5.31 -35.70 4.33
C HIS A 76 6.46 -35.10 5.16
N GLN A 77 7.59 -35.81 5.23
CA GLN A 77 8.86 -35.28 5.68
C GLN A 77 9.46 -34.47 4.51
N GLY A 78 9.76 -33.20 4.76
CA GLY A 78 10.38 -32.32 3.79
C GLY A 78 11.83 -32.70 3.52
N ASP A 79 12.20 -32.68 2.25
CA ASP A 79 13.56 -32.84 1.76
C ASP A 79 14.42 -31.64 2.20
N GLY A 80 15.22 -31.84 3.24
CA GLY A 80 16.31 -30.94 3.59
C GLY A 80 17.48 -31.14 2.63
N VAL A 81 17.76 -30.14 1.80
CA VAL A 81 18.94 -30.11 0.93
C VAL A 81 20.18 -29.88 1.79
N HIS A 82 20.99 -30.93 2.01
CA HIS A 82 22.30 -30.84 2.65
C HIS A 82 23.37 -30.54 1.60
N LEU A 83 23.95 -29.34 1.62
CA LEU A 83 25.14 -29.00 0.83
C LEU A 83 26.40 -29.59 1.51
N VAL A 84 27.01 -30.59 0.86
CA VAL A 84 28.28 -31.18 1.25
C VAL A 84 29.42 -30.40 0.59
N ALA A 85 30.29 -29.79 1.40
CA ALA A 85 31.52 -29.16 0.92
C ALA A 85 32.57 -30.25 0.60
N GLY A 86 32.70 -30.60 -0.68
CA GLY A 86 33.76 -31.48 -1.19
C GLY A 86 35.06 -30.71 -1.38
N GLY A 87 36.09 -31.05 -0.59
CA GLY A 87 37.44 -30.51 -0.74
C GLY A 87 38.15 -31.07 -1.98
N GLY A 88 38.53 -30.19 -2.90
CA GLY A 88 39.38 -30.49 -4.06
C GLY A 88 40.31 -29.31 -4.37
N ARG A 89 41.62 -29.56 -4.40
CA ARG A 89 42.67 -28.53 -4.57
C ARG A 89 42.84 -28.10 -6.03
N SER A 90 42.82 -26.77 -6.21
CA SER A 90 43.64 -25.95 -7.11
C SER A 90 43.82 -26.34 -8.59
N ARG A 91 43.20 -25.55 -9.48
CA ARG A 91 43.86 -25.07 -10.70
C ARG A 91 43.81 -23.54 -10.71
N ARG A 92 45.00 -22.95 -10.84
CA ARG A 92 45.31 -21.53 -10.76
C ARG A 92 44.87 -20.85 -12.08
N GLY A 93 43.73 -20.17 -12.05
CA GLY A 93 43.29 -19.23 -13.08
C GLY A 93 43.04 -17.88 -12.41
N SER A 94 43.57 -16.81 -13.00
CA SER A 94 43.50 -15.44 -12.47
C SER A 94 42.05 -15.02 -12.23
N ALA A 95 41.72 -14.73 -10.96
CA ALA A 95 40.39 -14.28 -10.56
C ALA A 95 40.17 -12.83 -11.02
N PRO A 96 38.96 -12.47 -11.49
CA PRO A 96 38.55 -11.07 -11.52
C PRO A 96 38.50 -10.54 -10.08
N ASP A 97 39.17 -9.41 -9.83
CA ASP A 97 39.11 -8.72 -8.55
C ASP A 97 37.66 -8.33 -8.25
N HIS A 98 37.19 -8.71 -7.05
CA HIS A 98 35.85 -8.52 -6.48
C HIS A 98 34.74 -9.47 -6.96
N LEU A 99 34.69 -10.65 -6.35
CA LEU A 99 33.40 -11.29 -6.04
C LEU A 99 32.81 -10.59 -4.80
N PRO A 100 31.58 -10.04 -4.85
CA PRO A 100 30.92 -9.51 -3.66
C PRO A 100 30.75 -10.64 -2.63
N GLY A 101 31.15 -10.36 -1.38
CA GLY A 101 31.09 -11.32 -0.30
C GLY A 101 29.66 -11.79 0.02
N PRO A 102 29.51 -12.94 0.71
CA PRO A 102 28.20 -13.43 1.12
C PRO A 102 27.63 -12.52 2.21
N GLY A 103 26.72 -11.62 1.84
CA GLY A 103 26.00 -10.80 2.82
C GLY A 103 25.51 -9.43 2.36
N GLU A 104 25.91 -8.92 1.20
CA GLU A 104 25.36 -7.66 0.70
C GLU A 104 24.19 -7.92 -0.23
N LEU A 105 22.98 -8.00 0.34
CA LEU A 105 21.77 -7.61 -0.37
C LEU A 105 21.95 -6.14 -0.78
N ARG A 106 22.61 -5.91 -1.92
CA ARG A 106 22.63 -4.60 -2.55
C ARG A 106 21.28 -4.44 -3.22
N LEU A 107 20.28 -4.04 -2.43
CA LEU A 107 19.04 -3.49 -2.95
C LEU A 107 19.42 -2.21 -3.70
N THR A 108 19.79 -2.35 -4.97
CA THR A 108 19.87 -1.19 -5.84
C THR A 108 18.46 -0.65 -5.91
N VAL A 109 18.19 0.44 -5.20
CA VAL A 109 17.06 1.32 -5.51
C VAL A 109 17.38 1.90 -6.88
N ALA A 110 17.17 1.10 -7.92
CA ALA A 110 17.49 1.41 -9.29
C ALA A 110 16.37 2.27 -9.90
N ASP A 111 15.93 3.28 -9.15
CA ASP A 111 15.16 4.36 -9.73
C ASP A 111 15.56 5.68 -9.06
N ARG A 112 16.47 6.39 -9.72
CA ARG A 112 16.79 7.77 -9.34
C ARG A 112 15.55 8.62 -9.64
N PRO A 113 15.25 9.65 -8.84
CA PRO A 113 14.18 10.56 -9.20
C PRO A 113 14.49 11.20 -10.56
N LEU A 114 13.44 11.47 -11.34
CA LEU A 114 13.55 12.29 -12.53
C LEU A 114 14.05 13.68 -12.14
N ASP A 115 15.00 14.21 -12.91
CA ASP A 115 15.37 15.63 -12.78
C ASP A 115 14.25 16.53 -13.35
N ALA A 116 14.43 17.84 -13.24
CA ALA A 116 13.41 18.81 -13.66
C ALA A 116 13.10 18.70 -15.16
N ASP A 117 14.14 18.60 -16.00
CA ASP A 117 13.99 18.56 -17.46
C ASP A 117 13.36 17.23 -17.92
N GLU A 118 13.72 16.12 -17.28
CA GLU A 118 13.07 14.82 -17.51
C GLU A 118 11.61 14.82 -17.10
N LEU A 119 11.29 15.44 -15.94
CA LEU A 119 9.93 15.55 -15.48
C LEU A 119 9.10 16.41 -16.45
N ASP A 120 9.62 17.53 -16.91
CA ASP A 120 8.92 18.41 -17.85
C ASP A 120 8.67 17.74 -19.20
N ARG A 121 9.64 17.01 -19.76
CA ARG A 121 9.42 16.18 -20.96
C ARG A 121 8.35 15.11 -20.75
N LEU A 122 8.32 14.51 -19.56
CA LEU A 122 7.30 13.52 -19.23
C LEU A 122 5.91 14.17 -19.10
N ARG A 123 5.80 15.38 -18.53
CA ARG A 123 4.55 16.15 -18.47
C ARG A 123 4.00 16.44 -19.86
N GLU A 124 4.86 16.90 -20.77
CA GLU A 124 4.49 17.13 -22.18
C GLU A 124 4.04 15.85 -22.89
N SER A 125 4.76 14.74 -22.65
CA SER A 125 4.39 13.44 -23.20
C SER A 125 3.03 12.98 -22.66
N PHE A 126 2.79 13.17 -21.36
CA PHE A 126 1.55 12.81 -20.69
C PHE A 126 0.35 13.60 -21.23
N ASP A 127 0.51 14.89 -21.53
CA ASP A 127 -0.52 15.67 -22.23
C ASP A 127 -0.86 15.06 -23.58
N GLY A 128 0.16 14.73 -24.38
CA GLY A 128 -0.02 14.12 -25.69
C GLY A 128 -0.79 12.81 -25.59
N TRP A 129 -0.38 11.93 -24.69
CA TRP A 129 -1.05 10.64 -24.49
C TRP A 129 -2.50 10.79 -24.08
N LEU A 130 -2.83 11.69 -23.15
CA LEU A 130 -4.22 11.90 -22.74
C LEU A 130 -5.09 12.48 -23.86
N ASN A 131 -4.55 13.41 -24.65
CA ASN A 131 -5.29 13.99 -25.78
C ASN A 131 -5.64 12.92 -26.82
N ASP A 132 -4.71 11.99 -27.07
CA ASP A 132 -4.88 10.88 -28.03
C ASP A 132 -5.95 9.86 -27.59
N LEU A 133 -6.34 9.83 -26.31
CA LEU A 133 -7.39 8.93 -25.81
C LEU A 133 -8.80 9.39 -26.19
N THR A 134 -8.99 10.64 -26.59
CA THR A 134 -10.32 11.19 -26.88
C THR A 134 -10.70 11.01 -28.35
N GLY A 135 -11.98 10.79 -28.64
CA GLY A 135 -12.46 10.63 -30.01
C GLY A 135 -13.93 10.16 -30.08
N PRO A 136 -14.56 10.16 -31.27
CA PRO A 136 -15.98 9.84 -31.43
C PRO A 136 -16.40 8.46 -30.92
N ASP A 137 -15.50 7.47 -31.01
CA ASP A 137 -15.74 6.08 -30.59
C ASP A 137 -15.01 5.73 -29.28
N SER A 138 -14.47 6.73 -28.57
CA SER A 138 -13.76 6.51 -27.31
C SER A 138 -14.74 6.47 -26.13
N ALA A 139 -14.46 5.58 -25.17
CA ALA A 139 -15.11 5.63 -23.86
C ALA A 139 -14.62 6.83 -23.02
N VAL A 140 -13.49 7.44 -23.36
CA VAL A 140 -12.97 8.63 -22.70
C VAL A 140 -13.75 9.85 -23.17
N LEU A 141 -14.53 10.42 -22.25
CA LEU A 141 -15.41 11.56 -22.49
C LEU A 141 -14.65 12.88 -22.46
N GLU A 142 -13.69 13.01 -21.56
CA GLU A 142 -12.99 14.26 -21.30
C GLU A 142 -11.64 14.01 -20.65
N THR A 143 -10.64 14.79 -21.04
CA THR A 143 -9.32 14.84 -20.40
C THR A 143 -8.92 16.29 -20.19
N GLY A 144 -8.17 16.58 -19.11
CA GLY A 144 -7.70 17.94 -18.87
C GLY A 144 -6.65 18.04 -17.76
N ARG A 145 -6.09 19.24 -17.62
CA ARG A 145 -5.22 19.61 -16.50
C ARG A 145 -6.00 20.33 -15.41
N ASP A 146 -5.52 20.19 -14.17
CA ASP A 146 -5.91 21.08 -13.08
C ASP A 146 -5.30 22.47 -13.32
N GLY A 147 -6.13 23.52 -13.24
CA GLY A 147 -5.67 24.90 -13.38
C GLY A 147 -4.78 25.38 -12.22
N ALA A 148 -4.84 24.71 -11.05
CA ALA A 148 -4.06 25.07 -9.87
C ALA A 148 -2.73 24.30 -9.75
N ASP A 149 -2.64 23.09 -10.30
CA ASP A 149 -1.43 22.26 -10.26
C ASP A 149 -1.09 21.73 -11.65
N PRO A 150 0.01 22.21 -12.28
CA PRO A 150 0.42 21.76 -13.61
C PRO A 150 0.90 20.30 -13.64
N SER A 151 1.05 19.65 -12.48
CA SER A 151 1.41 18.23 -12.36
C SER A 151 0.19 17.34 -12.11
N ARG A 152 -1.02 17.87 -12.30
CA ARG A 152 -2.25 17.14 -12.07
C ARG A 152 -3.15 17.16 -13.30
N TRP A 153 -3.64 15.97 -13.66
CA TRP A 153 -4.59 15.75 -14.74
C TRP A 153 -5.83 15.04 -14.23
N TYR A 154 -6.87 15.10 -15.04
CA TYR A 154 -8.03 14.24 -14.88
C TYR A 154 -8.44 13.62 -16.21
N VAL A 155 -9.08 12.47 -16.09
CA VAL A 155 -9.72 11.73 -17.17
C VAL A 155 -11.11 11.34 -16.71
N ARG A 156 -12.12 11.59 -17.54
CA ARG A 156 -13.49 11.11 -17.32
C ARG A 156 -13.82 10.07 -18.37
N VAL A 157 -14.15 8.88 -17.90
CA VAL A 157 -14.50 7.73 -18.76
C VAL A 157 -15.97 7.41 -18.54
N ALA A 158 -16.71 7.12 -19.60
CA ALA A 158 -18.07 6.62 -19.50
C ALA A 158 -18.11 5.34 -18.66
N GLY A 159 -19.05 5.27 -17.72
CA GLY A 159 -19.27 4.08 -16.90
C GLY A 159 -20.46 3.26 -17.43
N GLU A 160 -20.57 2.02 -16.95
CA GLU A 160 -21.73 1.16 -17.22
C GLU A 160 -22.76 1.28 -16.10
N GLU A 161 -22.31 1.24 -14.85
CA GLU A 161 -23.14 1.38 -13.66
C GLU A 161 -23.28 2.84 -13.21
N ARG A 162 -22.39 3.72 -13.70
CA ARG A 162 -22.30 5.14 -13.37
C ARG A 162 -22.25 5.97 -14.65
N ASP A 163 -22.68 7.23 -14.57
CA ASP A 163 -22.57 8.16 -15.72
C ASP A 163 -21.12 8.28 -16.21
N TYR A 164 -20.17 8.37 -15.26
CA TYR A 164 -18.74 8.38 -15.55
C TYR A 164 -17.90 7.98 -14.33
N VAL A 165 -16.67 7.56 -14.61
CA VAL A 165 -15.58 7.41 -13.63
C VAL A 165 -14.58 8.54 -13.87
N ALA A 166 -14.35 9.36 -12.84
CA ALA A 166 -13.33 10.41 -12.86
C ALA A 166 -12.05 9.92 -12.19
N ILE A 167 -10.95 9.93 -12.95
CA ILE A 167 -9.63 9.50 -12.51
C ILE A 167 -8.73 10.74 -12.50
N TRP A 168 -8.13 11.00 -11.35
CA TRP A 168 -7.12 12.03 -11.17
C TRP A 168 -5.74 11.41 -11.24
N PHE A 169 -4.83 12.06 -11.96
CA PHE A 169 -3.43 11.70 -12.05
C PHE A 169 -2.57 12.81 -11.45
N ILE A 170 -1.58 12.45 -10.64
CA ILE A 170 -0.62 13.38 -10.06
C ILE A 170 0.78 12.85 -10.38
N LEU A 171 1.50 13.54 -11.27
CA LEU A 171 2.84 13.14 -11.71
C LEU A 171 3.91 13.75 -10.81
N GLY A 172 4.66 12.89 -10.11
CA GLY A 172 5.85 13.29 -9.36
C GLY A 172 7.15 12.81 -10.01
N GLN A 173 8.29 13.15 -9.39
CA GLN A 173 9.62 12.73 -9.85
C GLN A 173 9.87 11.22 -9.77
N ARG A 174 9.12 10.49 -8.94
CA ARG A 174 9.31 9.04 -8.71
C ARG A 174 8.12 8.21 -9.13
N HIS A 175 6.92 8.70 -8.83
CA HIS A 175 5.69 7.97 -9.09
C HIS A 175 4.66 8.87 -9.75
N LEU A 176 3.95 8.27 -10.71
CA LEU A 176 2.63 8.70 -11.11
C LEU A 176 1.64 8.11 -10.10
N ARG A 177 0.98 8.98 -9.34
CA ARG A 177 -0.17 8.58 -8.52
C ARG A 177 -1.44 8.75 -9.32
N PHE A 178 -2.39 7.86 -9.09
CA PHE A 178 -3.71 7.99 -9.66
C PHE A 178 -4.76 7.57 -8.65
N GLU A 179 -5.89 8.27 -8.69
CA GLU A 179 -7.00 8.01 -7.80
C GLU A 179 -8.34 8.32 -8.46
N ALA A 180 -9.35 7.52 -8.12
CA ALA A 180 -10.73 7.76 -8.51
C ALA A 180 -11.60 7.80 -7.27
N TRP A 181 -12.51 8.78 -7.23
CA TRP A 181 -13.55 8.82 -6.21
C TRP A 181 -14.48 7.62 -6.40
N PHE A 182 -14.71 6.86 -5.33
CA PHE A 182 -15.54 5.67 -5.37
C PHE A 182 -16.87 5.91 -4.69
N LEU A 183 -16.91 6.11 -3.38
CA LEU A 183 -18.16 6.23 -2.62
C LEU A 183 -18.06 7.30 -1.54
N PRO A 184 -19.16 7.98 -1.19
CA PRO A 184 -19.19 8.78 0.04
C PRO A 184 -19.14 7.84 1.25
N PRO A 185 -19.00 8.35 2.49
CA PRO A 185 -19.27 7.53 3.67
C PRO A 185 -20.77 7.18 3.74
N PRO A 186 -21.15 5.90 3.97
CA PRO A 186 -22.56 5.54 4.19
C PRO A 186 -23.06 6.05 5.55
N ARG A 187 -24.36 6.32 5.68
CA ARG A 187 -25.02 6.66 6.96
C ARG A 187 -24.87 5.56 8.00
N GLN A 188 -24.89 4.30 7.57
CA GLN A 188 -24.70 3.11 8.42
C GLN A 188 -23.95 2.02 7.64
N GLY A 189 -23.31 1.08 8.35
CA GLY A 189 -22.64 -0.07 7.73
C GLY A 189 -21.18 0.15 7.35
N MET A 190 -20.54 1.24 7.82
CA MET A 190 -19.14 1.55 7.53
C MET A 190 -18.18 0.39 7.88
N GLU A 191 -18.36 -0.30 9.00
CA GLU A 191 -17.49 -1.44 9.37
C GLU A 191 -17.59 -2.60 8.36
N SER A 192 -18.81 -2.93 7.92
CA SER A 192 -19.07 -3.99 6.93
C SER A 192 -18.43 -3.64 5.59
N LEU A 193 -18.60 -2.38 5.16
CA LEU A 193 -18.01 -1.86 3.93
C LEU A 193 -16.48 -1.87 4.00
N MET A 194 -15.88 -1.36 5.09
CA MET A 194 -14.43 -1.35 5.25
C MET A 194 -13.83 -2.75 5.25
N ARG A 195 -14.46 -3.71 5.94
CA ARG A 195 -14.03 -5.12 5.92
C ARG A 195 -14.01 -5.68 4.50
N PHE A 196 -15.10 -5.50 3.77
CA PHE A 196 -15.21 -5.92 2.38
C PHE A 196 -14.09 -5.32 1.50
N LEU A 197 -13.86 -4.01 1.60
CA LEU A 197 -12.83 -3.33 0.81
C LEU A 197 -11.41 -3.76 1.19
N MET A 198 -11.13 -4.01 2.47
CA MET A 198 -9.83 -4.53 2.90
C MET A 198 -9.56 -5.95 2.40
N GLU A 199 -10.59 -6.80 2.32
CA GLU A 199 -10.47 -8.12 1.70
C GLU A 199 -10.20 -8.01 0.19
N LEU A 200 -10.81 -7.04 -0.50
CA LEU A 200 -10.51 -6.77 -1.91
C LEU A 200 -9.07 -6.30 -2.12
N ASN A 201 -8.52 -5.47 -1.23
CA ASN A 201 -7.15 -4.98 -1.35
C ASN A 201 -6.11 -6.12 -1.41
N GLY A 202 -6.37 -7.26 -0.76
CA GLY A 202 -5.49 -8.44 -0.85
C GLY A 202 -5.54 -9.16 -2.21
N ARG A 203 -6.50 -8.82 -3.08
CA ARG A 203 -6.78 -9.47 -4.37
C ARG A 203 -6.56 -8.54 -5.56
N LEU A 204 -6.57 -7.23 -5.33
CA LEU A 204 -6.30 -6.23 -6.35
C LEU A 204 -4.81 -6.18 -6.66
N TRP A 205 -4.49 -5.90 -7.92
CA TRP A 205 -3.13 -5.68 -8.37
C TRP A 205 -2.98 -4.23 -8.82
N GLY A 206 -1.98 -3.53 -8.30
CA GLY A 206 -1.68 -2.13 -8.67
C GLY A 206 -2.67 -1.10 -8.12
N LEU A 207 -3.77 -1.56 -7.52
CA LEU A 207 -4.82 -0.74 -6.94
C LEU A 207 -5.13 -1.17 -5.50
N HIS A 208 -5.64 -0.21 -4.73
CA HIS A 208 -6.21 -0.45 -3.42
C HIS A 208 -7.32 0.57 -3.14
N PHE A 209 -8.30 0.15 -2.35
CA PHE A 209 -9.25 1.04 -1.72
C PHE A 209 -8.64 1.71 -0.50
N GLY A 210 -8.95 2.99 -0.30
CA GLY A 210 -8.56 3.75 0.86
C GLY A 210 -9.56 4.86 1.17
N VAL A 211 -9.48 5.38 2.39
CA VAL A 211 -10.27 6.54 2.82
C VAL A 211 -9.50 7.81 2.45
N GLY A 212 -10.22 8.82 1.98
CA GLY A 212 -9.71 10.16 1.69
C GLY A 212 -10.45 11.23 2.48
N ASP A 213 -10.54 12.41 1.92
CA ASP A 213 -11.20 13.55 2.56
C ASP A 213 -12.70 13.28 2.75
N GLU A 214 -13.25 13.86 3.81
CA GLU A 214 -14.67 13.71 4.19
C GLU A 214 -15.10 12.23 4.36
N GLU A 215 -14.16 11.37 4.75
CA GLU A 215 -14.36 9.92 4.88
C GLU A 215 -14.83 9.23 3.58
N ALA A 216 -14.68 9.90 2.43
CA ALA A 216 -14.98 9.31 1.15
C ALA A 216 -13.97 8.21 0.81
N ILE A 217 -14.44 7.23 0.04
CA ILE A 217 -13.68 6.06 -0.36
C ILE A 217 -13.15 6.32 -1.75
N PHE A 218 -11.87 6.02 -1.94
CA PHE A 218 -11.15 6.17 -3.20
C PHE A 218 -10.54 4.84 -3.63
N VAL A 219 -10.45 4.64 -4.94
CA VAL A 219 -9.58 3.62 -5.56
C VAL A 219 -8.28 4.33 -5.93
N ARG A 220 -7.14 3.83 -5.46
CA ARG A 220 -5.82 4.48 -5.62
C ARG A 220 -4.77 3.50 -6.12
N GLY A 221 -3.80 4.02 -6.85
CA GLY A 221 -2.62 3.28 -7.27
C GLY A 221 -1.44 4.19 -7.55
N GLU A 222 -0.27 3.58 -7.67
CA GLU A 222 0.96 4.27 -8.04
C GLU A 222 1.73 3.44 -9.07
N ARG A 223 2.36 4.12 -10.02
CA ARG A 223 3.32 3.53 -10.97
C ARG A 223 4.60 4.34 -10.97
N PRO A 224 5.78 3.73 -11.21
CA PRO A 224 7.01 4.50 -11.41
C PRO A 224 6.85 5.51 -12.54
N SER A 225 7.32 6.75 -12.34
CA SER A 225 7.32 7.76 -13.40
C SER A 225 8.32 7.43 -14.49
N ARG A 226 9.42 6.77 -14.12
CA ARG A 226 10.46 6.38 -15.07
C ARG A 226 9.99 5.19 -15.89
N GLY A 227 10.07 5.31 -17.21
CA GLY A 227 9.61 4.28 -18.14
C GLY A 227 8.10 4.24 -18.33
N LEU A 228 7.37 5.25 -17.85
CA LEU A 228 5.96 5.43 -18.16
C LEU A 228 5.80 5.70 -19.67
N ASP A 229 4.80 5.09 -20.29
CA ASP A 229 4.42 5.30 -21.69
C ASP A 229 2.89 5.38 -21.83
N ALA A 230 2.42 5.65 -23.06
CA ALA A 230 0.99 5.78 -23.36
C ALA A 230 0.21 4.49 -23.01
N GLY A 231 0.78 3.32 -23.27
CA GLY A 231 0.13 2.03 -23.00
C GLY A 231 -0.04 1.77 -21.51
N ALA A 232 0.95 2.14 -20.69
CA ALA A 232 0.85 2.05 -19.23
C ALA A 232 -0.24 2.97 -18.66
N VAL A 233 -0.43 4.17 -19.25
CA VAL A 233 -1.50 5.09 -18.85
C VAL A 233 -2.87 4.53 -19.22
N ASP A 234 -3.03 4.02 -20.44
CA ASP A 234 -4.27 3.35 -20.89
C ASP A 234 -4.61 2.14 -20.01
N GLU A 235 -3.62 1.28 -19.71
CA GLU A 235 -3.80 0.14 -18.81
C GLU A 235 -4.28 0.58 -17.43
N VAL A 236 -3.70 1.64 -16.86
CA VAL A 236 -4.13 2.20 -15.57
C VAL A 236 -5.57 2.68 -15.62
N ILE A 237 -5.95 3.40 -16.68
CA ILE A 237 -7.33 3.89 -16.86
C ILE A 237 -8.30 2.71 -16.91
N GLY A 238 -8.03 1.73 -17.78
CA GLY A 238 -8.85 0.53 -17.91
C GLY A 238 -8.96 -0.26 -16.60
N LEU A 239 -7.85 -0.39 -15.86
CA LEU A 239 -7.81 -1.09 -14.58
C LEU A 239 -8.64 -0.38 -13.50
N VAL A 240 -8.58 0.95 -13.43
CA VAL A 240 -9.38 1.74 -12.49
C VAL A 240 -10.86 1.62 -12.83
N VAL A 241 -11.25 1.86 -14.09
CA VAL A 241 -12.65 1.76 -14.54
C VAL A 241 -13.20 0.36 -14.26
N ALA A 242 -12.49 -0.68 -14.70
CA ALA A 242 -12.91 -2.06 -14.47
C ALA A 242 -13.05 -2.41 -12.99
N THR A 243 -12.21 -1.84 -12.11
CA THR A 243 -12.31 -2.05 -10.67
C THR A 243 -13.51 -1.32 -10.07
N VAL A 244 -13.72 -0.05 -10.46
CA VAL A 244 -14.85 0.76 -9.98
C VAL A 244 -16.17 0.12 -10.39
N GLU A 245 -16.35 -0.19 -11.67
CA GLU A 245 -17.59 -0.75 -12.22
C GLU A 245 -17.89 -2.12 -11.61
N ARG A 246 -16.89 -3.02 -11.55
CA ARG A 246 -17.05 -4.37 -11.00
C ARG A 246 -17.54 -4.39 -9.56
N TYR A 247 -17.02 -3.51 -8.71
CA TYR A 247 -17.27 -3.59 -7.27
C TYR A 247 -18.29 -2.57 -6.77
N PHE A 248 -18.76 -1.65 -7.61
CA PHE A 248 -19.67 -0.60 -7.18
C PHE A 248 -20.97 -1.13 -6.56
N ARG A 249 -21.71 -1.99 -7.28
CA ARG A 249 -22.98 -2.55 -6.79
C ARG A 249 -22.79 -3.41 -5.54
N ALA A 250 -21.72 -4.21 -5.50
CA ALA A 250 -21.39 -5.02 -4.33
C ALA A 250 -21.13 -4.13 -3.11
N ALA A 251 -20.33 -3.07 -3.25
CA ALA A 251 -20.03 -2.15 -2.16
C ALA A 251 -21.28 -1.43 -1.63
N LEU A 252 -22.22 -1.04 -2.50
CA LEU A 252 -23.48 -0.43 -2.08
C LEU A 252 -24.31 -1.35 -1.16
N SER A 253 -24.21 -2.67 -1.32
CA SER A 253 -24.97 -3.61 -0.47
C SER A 253 -24.50 -3.68 0.99
N HIS A 254 -23.31 -3.16 1.30
CA HIS A 254 -22.74 -3.17 2.66
C HIS A 254 -23.14 -1.95 3.50
N GLY A 255 -23.75 -0.93 2.90
CA GLY A 255 -24.06 0.34 3.56
C GLY A 255 -25.48 0.83 3.31
N THR A 256 -25.90 1.79 4.13
CA THR A 256 -27.13 2.57 3.92
C THR A 256 -26.75 3.99 3.50
N TRP A 257 -27.30 4.48 2.40
CA TRP A 257 -26.80 5.66 1.66
C TRP A 257 -27.77 6.82 1.64
#